data_AF-A0A2D9FS80-F1
#
_entry.id   AF-A0A2D9FS80-F1
#
_cell.length_a   1.000
_cell.length_b   1.000
_cell.length_c   1.000
_cell.angle_alpha   90.00
_cell.angle_beta   90.00
_cell.angle_gamma   90.00
#
_symmetry.space_group_name_H-M   'P 1'
#
loop_
_entity.id
_entity.type
_entity.pdbx_description
1 polymer ?
#
loop_
_entity_poly.entity_id
_entity_poly.type
_entity_poly.pdbx_seq_one_letter_code
_entity_poly.pdbx_strand_id
1 'polypeptide(L)'
;MKDIITDEPKNEQAASSAVETIVMPRHIEILEHMLGDKSHYRNHFASYEGTDDHETLLEMAELGLVTDGVKNESIYGNMIFFYATDEGKKHAFKKGA
;
A
#
# COMPACT_ATOMS: atom_id res chain seq x y z
N MET A 1 -14.63 -54.10 -22.87
CA MET A 1 -14.64 -53.25 -21.67
C MET A 1 -13.82 -52.03 -22.01
N LYS A 2 -14.40 -50.83 -21.96
CA LYS A 2 -13.69 -49.57 -22.21
C LYS A 2 -13.69 -48.83 -20.87
N ASP A 3 -12.51 -48.64 -20.30
CA ASP A 3 -12.34 -47.94 -19.04
C ASP A 3 -12.61 -46.45 -19.25
N ILE A 4 -13.52 -45.92 -18.44
CA ILE A 4 -13.84 -44.50 -18.35
C ILE A 4 -12.85 -43.92 -17.33
N ILE A 5 -11.87 -43.16 -17.81
CA ILE A 5 -11.04 -42.31 -16.94
C ILE A 5 -11.78 -40.97 -16.84
N THR A 6 -12.49 -40.76 -15.73
CA THR A 6 -12.96 -39.45 -15.32
C THR A 6 -11.80 -38.71 -14.66
N ASP A 7 -11.14 -37.84 -15.43
CA ASP A 7 -10.30 -36.78 -14.87
C ASP A 7 -11.22 -35.71 -14.28
N GLU A 8 -11.41 -35.74 -12.96
CA GLU A 8 -11.95 -34.60 -12.23
C GLU A 8 -10.93 -33.45 -12.31
N PRO A 9 -11.33 -32.23 -12.72
CA PRO A 9 -10.45 -31.08 -12.57
C PRO A 9 -10.28 -30.85 -11.06
N LYS A 10 -9.04 -31.07 -10.58
CA LYS A 10 -8.61 -30.63 -9.26
C LYS A 10 -8.96 -29.15 -9.15
N ASN A 11 -9.98 -28.86 -8.36
CA ASN A 11 -10.28 -27.53 -7.88
C ASN A 11 -9.14 -27.14 -6.95
N GLU A 12 -8.01 -26.73 -7.53
CA GLU A 12 -6.97 -25.96 -6.86
C GLU A 12 -7.60 -24.61 -6.52
N GLN A 13 -8.42 -24.65 -5.48
CA GLN A 13 -8.80 -23.50 -4.71
C GLN A 13 -7.50 -23.00 -4.10
N ALA A 14 -6.84 -22.11 -4.85
CA ALA A 14 -5.74 -21.32 -4.37
C ALA A 14 -6.25 -20.58 -3.14
N ALA A 15 -6.06 -21.18 -1.97
CA ALA A 15 -6.03 -20.47 -0.72
C ALA A 15 -4.81 -19.54 -0.82
N SER A 16 -4.99 -18.42 -1.52
CA SER A 16 -4.20 -17.23 -1.29
C SER A 16 -4.43 -16.92 0.17
N SER A 17 -3.49 -17.34 1.03
CA SER A 17 -3.47 -16.93 2.41
C SER A 17 -3.33 -15.42 2.37
N ALA A 18 -4.43 -14.70 2.53
CA ALA A 18 -4.40 -13.26 2.71
C ALA A 18 -3.54 -13.04 3.96
N VAL A 19 -2.28 -12.68 3.76
CA VAL A 19 -1.43 -12.19 4.83
C VAL A 19 -2.13 -10.94 5.32
N GLU A 20 -2.64 -10.98 6.55
CA GLU A 20 -3.33 -9.86 7.14
C GLU A 20 -2.30 -8.73 7.31
N THR A 21 -2.42 -7.67 6.51
CA THR A 21 -1.56 -6.49 6.62
C THR A 21 -1.84 -5.82 7.97
N ILE A 22 -0.86 -5.83 8.87
CA ILE A 22 -0.97 -5.16 10.16
C ILE A 22 -0.82 -3.65 9.91
N VAL A 23 -1.90 -2.90 10.12
CA VAL A 23 -1.92 -1.45 9.95
C VAL A 23 -1.87 -0.77 11.31
N MET A 24 -0.87 0.10 11.51
CA MET A 24 -0.65 0.83 12.76
C MET A 24 -1.34 2.21 12.73
N PRO A 25 -1.66 2.81 13.89
CA PRO A 25 -2.27 4.15 13.94
C PRO A 25 -1.50 5.21 13.16
N ARG A 26 -0.16 5.19 13.22
CA ARG A 26 0.70 6.13 12.48
C ARG A 26 0.55 5.99 10.96
N HIS A 27 0.34 4.76 10.45
CA HIS A 27 0.09 4.54 9.02
C HIS A 27 -1.20 5.23 8.56
N ILE A 28 -2.24 5.19 9.41
CA ILE A 28 -3.53 5.85 9.13
C ILE A 28 -3.35 7.37 9.09
N GLU A 29 -2.67 7.96 10.08
CA GLU A 29 -2.40 9.40 10.12
C GLU A 29 -1.64 9.89 8.88
N ILE A 30 -0.61 9.13 8.44
CA ILE A 30 0.16 9.46 7.23
C ILE A 30 -0.71 9.36 5.97
N LEU A 31 -1.55 8.32 5.87
CA LEU A 31 -2.48 8.15 4.75
C LEU A 31 -3.52 9.29 4.68
N GLU A 32 -4.08 9.68 5.83
CA GLU A 32 -4.99 10.83 5.94
C GLU A 32 -4.29 12.12 5.52
N HIS A 33 -3.06 12.35 5.98
CA HIS A 33 -2.27 13.52 5.60
C HIS A 33 -1.98 13.56 4.08
N MET A 34 -1.58 12.42 3.52
CA MET A 34 -1.25 12.28 2.10
C MET A 34 -2.46 12.52 1.19
N LEU A 35 -3.61 11.96 1.55
CA LEU A 35 -4.84 12.06 0.77
C LEU A 35 -5.56 13.40 0.97
N GLY A 36 -5.30 14.07 2.11
CA GLY A 36 -5.90 15.33 2.49
C GLY A 36 -7.38 15.22 2.85
N ASP A 37 -7.91 16.27 3.47
CA ASP A 37 -9.32 16.61 3.33
C ASP A 37 -9.52 17.09 1.88
N LYS A 38 -10.66 16.76 1.27
CA LYS A 38 -11.05 16.96 -0.15
C LYS A 38 -10.81 18.37 -0.71
N SER A 39 -10.41 19.34 0.11
CA SER A 39 -10.04 20.71 -0.25
C SER A 39 -8.61 20.88 -0.80
N HIS A 40 -7.67 19.97 -0.52
CA HIS A 40 -6.27 20.09 -0.98
C HIS A 40 -5.71 18.72 -1.42
N TYR A 41 -5.97 18.35 -2.67
CA TYR A 41 -5.44 17.12 -3.28
C TYR A 41 -3.92 17.23 -3.50
N ARG A 42 -3.11 16.75 -2.55
CA ARG A 42 -1.68 16.50 -2.80
C ARG A 42 -1.49 15.10 -3.37
N ASN A 43 -2.21 14.11 -2.83
CA ASN A 43 -2.12 12.69 -3.21
C ASN A 43 -0.67 12.17 -3.20
N HIS A 44 0.22 12.80 -2.44
CA HIS A 44 1.60 12.39 -2.26
C HIS A 44 2.14 12.87 -0.91
N PHE A 45 3.09 12.12 -0.35
CA PHE A 45 3.87 12.50 0.82
C PHE A 45 5.34 12.52 0.42
N ALA A 46 6.00 13.67 0.57
CA ALA A 46 7.41 13.81 0.23
C ALA A 46 8.28 13.60 1.46
N SER A 47 9.30 12.75 1.36
CA SER A 47 10.21 12.42 2.45
C SER A 47 11.61 12.10 1.92
N TYR A 48 12.63 12.25 2.76
CA TYR A 48 14.00 11.84 2.49
C TYR A 48 14.63 11.25 3.76
N GLU A 49 15.75 10.55 3.61
CA GLU A 49 16.47 9.91 4.70
C GLU A 49 16.78 10.89 5.85
N GLY A 50 16.43 10.50 7.08
CA GLY A 50 16.60 11.33 8.28
C GLY A 50 15.42 12.25 8.61
N THR A 51 14.33 12.22 7.84
CA THR A 51 13.06 12.86 8.23
C THR A 51 12.18 11.91 9.06
N ASP A 52 11.40 12.47 10.00
CA ASP A 52 10.64 11.72 11.00
C ASP A 52 9.76 10.58 10.43
N ASP A 53 9.17 10.78 9.25
CA ASP A 53 8.25 9.80 8.63
C ASP A 53 8.90 8.92 7.55
N HIS A 54 10.21 9.05 7.31
CA HIS A 54 10.87 8.33 6.20
C HIS A 54 10.82 6.81 6.38
N GLU A 55 11.24 6.33 7.54
CA GLU A 55 11.27 4.90 7.85
C GLU A 55 9.87 4.30 7.83
N THR A 56 8.87 5.02 8.37
CA THR A 56 7.48 4.59 8.34
C THR A 56 6.92 4.53 6.91
N LEU A 57 7.29 5.47 6.02
CA LEU A 57 6.87 5.41 4.61
C LEU A 57 7.49 4.23 3.85
N LEU A 58 8.74 3.86 4.19
CA LEU A 58 9.38 2.66 3.64
C LEU A 58 8.67 1.38 4.15
N GLU A 59 8.38 1.28 5.44
CA GLU A 59 7.60 0.19 6.02
C GLU A 59 6.22 0.08 5.35
N MET A 60 5.52 1.21 5.18
CA MET A 60 4.22 1.25 4.50
C MET A 60 4.32 0.80 3.03
N ALA A 61 5.45 1.03 2.37
CA ALA A 61 5.69 0.54 1.01
C ALA A 61 5.87 -0.98 0.98
N GLU A 62 6.60 -1.56 1.95
CA GLU A 62 6.73 -3.01 2.12
C GLU A 62 5.38 -3.69 2.42
N LEU A 63 4.52 -3.01 3.18
CA LEU A 63 3.15 -3.45 3.46
C LEU A 63 2.17 -3.25 2.30
N GLY A 64 2.61 -2.62 1.20
CA GLY A 64 1.78 -2.33 0.02
C GLY A 64 0.73 -1.24 0.24
N LEU A 65 0.84 -0.43 1.29
CA LEU A 65 -0.07 0.68 1.60
C LEU A 65 0.26 1.93 0.79
N VAL A 66 1.54 2.13 0.46
CA VAL A 66 2.01 3.21 -0.42
C VAL A 66 2.96 2.64 -1.48
N THR A 67 3.23 3.41 -2.52
CA THR A 67 4.29 3.15 -3.50
C THR A 67 5.20 4.37 -3.56
N ASP A 68 6.51 4.15 -3.72
CA ASP A 68 7.42 5.22 -4.07
C ASP A 68 7.28 5.57 -5.56
N GLY A 69 7.28 6.87 -5.85
CA GLY A 69 7.24 7.41 -7.20
C GLY A 69 8.63 7.58 -7.80
N VAL A 70 8.67 8.14 -9.01
CA VAL A 70 9.90 8.38 -9.74
C VAL A 70 10.81 9.33 -8.95
N LYS A 71 12.00 8.84 -8.56
CA LYS A 71 13.06 9.66 -7.98
C LYS A 71 13.66 10.52 -9.07
N ASN A 72 13.62 11.84 -8.92
CA ASN A 72 14.30 12.77 -9.80
C ASN A 72 15.27 13.64 -8.99
N GLU A 73 16.48 13.11 -8.79
CA GLU A 73 17.52 13.76 -8.00
C GLU A 73 17.96 15.10 -8.57
N SER A 74 17.90 15.27 -9.90
CA SER A 74 18.30 16.52 -10.55
C SER A 74 17.38 17.72 -10.22
N ILE A 75 16.12 17.45 -9.85
CA ILE A 75 15.12 18.49 -9.53
C ILE A 75 14.86 18.54 -8.03
N TYR A 76 14.74 17.38 -7.37
CA TYR A 76 14.27 17.27 -6.00
C TYR A 76 15.32 16.75 -5.02
N GLY A 77 16.56 16.52 -5.48
CA GLY A 77 17.60 15.88 -4.66
C GLY A 77 17.18 14.50 -4.18
N ASN A 78 17.51 14.14 -2.94
CA ASN A 78 17.24 12.82 -2.38
C ASN A 78 15.77 12.61 -1.93
N MET A 79 14.85 13.44 -2.40
CA MET A 79 13.45 13.40 -2.02
C MET A 79 12.71 12.27 -2.75
N ILE A 80 11.98 11.48 -1.99
CA ILE A 80 11.09 10.42 -2.47
C ILE A 80 9.66 10.89 -2.27
N PHE A 81 8.86 10.74 -3.32
CA PHE A 81 7.43 10.99 -3.28
C PHE A 81 6.70 9.66 -3.12
N PHE A 82 5.96 9.50 -2.03
CA PHE A 82 5.14 8.32 -1.77
C PHE A 82 3.68 8.60 -2.13
N TYR A 83 3.00 7.61 -2.68
CA TYR A 83 1.61 7.69 -3.15
C TYR A 83 0.80 6.55 -2.55
N ALA A 84 -0.41 6.82 -2.07
CA ALA A 84 -1.27 5.80 -1.47
C ALA A 84 -1.74 4.82 -2.56
N THR A 85 -1.57 3.53 -2.30
CA THR A 85 -2.16 2.48 -3.14
C THR A 85 -3.66 2.41 -2.92
N ASP A 86 -4.36 1.63 -3.74
CA ASP A 86 -5.78 1.37 -3.52
C ASP A 86 -6.04 0.61 -2.22
N GLU A 87 -5.06 -0.17 -1.74
CA GLU A 87 -5.13 -0.80 -0.41
C GLU A 87 -4.99 0.24 0.70
N GLY A 88 -3.96 1.10 0.64
CA GLY A 88 -3.78 2.19 1.62
C GLY A 88 -5.00 3.10 1.74
N LYS A 89 -5.63 3.46 0.62
CA LYS A 89 -6.85 4.29 0.61
C LYS A 89 -8.03 3.66 1.38
N LYS A 90 -8.13 2.32 1.46
CA LYS A 90 -9.20 1.65 2.22
C LYS A 90 -9.06 1.86 3.73
N HIS A 91 -7.83 2.09 4.21
CA HIS A 91 -7.53 2.28 5.63
C HIS A 91 -7.64 3.73 6.08
N ALA A 92 -7.33 4.68 5.19
CA ALA A 92 -7.23 6.12 5.51
C ALA A 92 -8.49 6.75 6.12
N PHE A 93 -9.69 6.28 5.77
CA PHE A 93 -10.95 6.88 6.26
C PHE A 93 -11.90 5.83 6.83
N LYS A 94 -11.35 4.75 7.39
CA LYS A 94 -12.15 3.69 7.97
C LYS A 94 -12.94 4.26 9.16
N LYS A 95 -14.19 4.68 8.90
CA LYS A 95 -15.12 5.11 9.93
C LYS A 95 -15.24 3.98 10.93
N GLY A 96 -15.08 4.31 12.22
CA GLY A 96 -15.23 3.36 13.32
C GLY A 96 -16.44 2.46 13.13
N ALA A 97 -16.20 1.15 13.26
CA ALA A 97 -17.23 0.15 13.52
C ALA A 97 -17.87 0.40 14.89
#